data_AF-A0A060UL31-F1
#
_entry.id   AF-A0A060UL31-F1
#
_cell.length_a   1.000
_cell.length_b   1.000
_cell.length_c   1.000
_cell.angle_alpha   90.00
_cell.angle_beta   90.00
_cell.angle_gamma   90.00
#
_symmetry.space_group_name_H-M   'P 1'
#
loop_
_entity.id
_entity.type
_entity.pdbx_description
1 polymer ?
#
loop_
_entity_poly.entity_id
_entity_poly.type
_entity_poly.pdbx_seq_one_letter_code
_entity_poly.pdbx_strand_id
1 'polypeptide(L)'
;MSRFRLGRALWSSYQQYFIDGQGRMVDANCGGRGVSEGQAYALFFALVANQTQTFARILQWTQNNMAQGDLARHLSAWLWGRNAQGIISRLAHPILVAPL
;
A
#
# COMPACT_ATOMS: atom_id res chain seq x y z
N MET A 1 -16.04 17.30 -21.38
CA MET A 1 -15.16 17.86 -20.33
C MET A 1 -15.46 17.40 -18.89
N SER A 2 -16.50 16.60 -18.60
CA SER A 2 -16.86 16.18 -17.23
C SER A 2 -15.99 15.04 -16.64
N ARG A 3 -15.52 14.10 -17.47
CA ARG A 3 -14.84 12.86 -17.02
C ARG A 3 -13.49 13.08 -16.31
N PHE A 4 -12.74 14.13 -16.67
CA PHE A 4 -11.47 14.46 -16.02
C PHE A 4 -11.64 15.00 -14.58
N ARG A 5 -12.74 15.71 -14.31
CA ARG A 5 -13.03 16.24 -12.96
C ARG A 5 -13.46 15.12 -12.01
N LEU A 6 -14.26 14.17 -12.50
CA LEU A 6 -14.67 13.01 -11.72
C LEU A 6 -13.47 12.13 -11.33
N GLY A 7 -12.56 11.84 -12.27
CA GLY A 7 -11.36 11.05 -11.99
C GLY A 7 -10.46 11.68 -10.92
N ARG A 8 -10.27 13.02 -10.96
CA ARG A 8 -9.48 13.73 -9.95
C ARG A 8 -10.14 13.68 -8.57
N ALA A 9 -11.45 13.88 -8.49
CA ALA A 9 -12.17 13.82 -7.22
C ALA A 9 -12.12 12.41 -6.60
N LEU A 10 -12.31 11.36 -7.40
CA LEU A 10 -12.22 9.98 -6.93
C LEU A 10 -10.82 9.64 -6.42
N TRP A 11 -9.77 10.07 -7.13
CA TRP A 11 -8.40 9.89 -6.67
C TRP A 11 -8.12 10.62 -5.35
N SER A 12 -8.54 11.88 -5.22
CA SER A 12 -8.37 12.62 -3.97
C SER A 12 -9.08 11.94 -2.79
N SER A 13 -10.30 11.44 -2.99
CA SER A 13 -11.00 10.65 -1.97
C SER A 13 -10.24 9.37 -1.64
N TYR A 14 -9.77 8.62 -2.65
CA TYR A 14 -9.00 7.39 -2.44
C TYR A 14 -7.75 7.66 -1.59
N GLN A 15 -7.00 8.71 -1.89
CA GLN A 15 -5.83 9.11 -1.10
C GLN A 15 -6.20 9.38 0.36
N GLN A 16 -7.28 10.13 0.62
CA GLN A 16 -7.71 10.48 1.96
C GLN A 16 -8.14 9.27 2.79
N TYR A 17 -8.82 8.31 2.17
CA TYR A 17 -9.35 7.15 2.88
C TYR A 17 -8.33 6.02 3.05
N PHE A 18 -7.44 5.84 2.08
CA PHE A 18 -6.62 4.63 2.01
C PHE A 18 -5.13 4.88 2.11
N ILE A 19 -4.62 6.09 1.93
CA ILE A 19 -3.16 6.33 1.94
C ILE A 19 -2.80 7.22 3.13
N ASP A 20 -1.96 6.71 4.03
CA ASP A 20 -1.47 7.51 5.15
C ASP A 20 -0.36 8.50 4.73
N GLY A 21 0.04 9.37 5.66
CA GLY A 21 1.06 10.38 5.41
C GLY A 21 2.42 9.83 4.98
N GLN A 22 2.72 8.55 5.28
CA GLN A 22 3.96 7.88 4.92
C GLN A 22 3.90 7.17 3.56
N GLY A 23 2.73 7.10 2.92
CA GLY A 23 2.54 6.38 1.66
C GLY A 23 2.17 4.90 1.84
N ARG A 24 1.72 4.50 3.04
CA ARG A 24 1.16 3.17 3.27
C ARG A 24 -0.30 3.15 2.86
N MET A 25 -0.68 2.17 2.03
CA MET A 25 -2.08 1.83 1.86
C MET A 25 -2.61 1.11 3.11
N VAL A 26 -3.67 1.63 3.71
CA VAL A 26 -4.31 1.17 4.94
C VAL A 26 -5.78 0.96 4.71
N ASP A 27 -6.25 -0.26 4.93
CA ASP A 27 -7.67 -0.58 4.99
C ASP A 27 -8.14 -0.53 6.45
N ALA A 28 -8.83 0.55 6.81
CA ALA A 28 -9.42 0.74 8.13
C ALA A 28 -10.49 -0.31 8.47
N ASN A 29 -11.24 -0.81 7.47
CA ASN A 29 -12.26 -1.83 7.65
C ASN A 29 -11.65 -3.22 7.89
N CYS A 30 -10.40 -3.42 7.45
CA CYS A 30 -9.62 -4.62 7.71
C CYS A 30 -8.63 -4.45 8.88
N GLY A 31 -8.99 -3.67 9.90
CA GLY A 31 -8.18 -3.51 11.12
C GLY A 31 -6.87 -2.75 10.90
N GLY A 32 -6.81 -1.88 9.89
CA GLY A 32 -5.62 -1.10 9.55
C GLY A 32 -4.53 -1.91 8.86
N ARG A 33 -4.89 -3.01 8.19
CA ARG A 33 -3.97 -3.82 7.39
C ARG A 33 -3.73 -3.17 6.03
N GLY A 34 -2.56 -3.43 5.45
CA GLY A 34 -2.23 -3.11 4.08
C GLY A 34 -1.75 -4.37 3.37
N VAL A 35 -2.12 -4.53 2.10
CA VAL A 35 -1.64 -5.62 1.24
C VAL A 35 -0.82 -5.10 0.07
N SER A 36 0.10 -5.93 -0.41
CA SER A 36 0.95 -5.60 -1.57
C SER A 36 0.15 -5.21 -2.82
N GLU A 37 -1.02 -5.83 -3.03
CA GLU A 37 -1.96 -5.48 -4.11
C GLU A 37 -2.46 -4.03 -3.98
N GLY A 38 -2.88 -3.62 -2.78
CA GLY A 38 -3.35 -2.25 -2.52
C GLY A 38 -2.26 -1.22 -2.78
N GLN A 39 -1.01 -1.54 -2.43
CA GLN A 39 0.14 -0.68 -2.74
C GLN A 39 0.42 -0.59 -4.24
N ALA A 40 0.29 -1.69 -4.98
CA ALA A 40 0.45 -1.69 -6.43
C ALA A 40 -0.62 -0.82 -7.13
N TYR A 41 -1.89 -0.89 -6.70
CA TYR A 41 -2.94 -0.02 -7.23
C TYR A 41 -2.73 1.45 -6.87
N ALA A 42 -2.28 1.75 -5.65
CA ALA A 42 -1.96 3.12 -5.26
C ALA A 42 -0.83 3.72 -6.13
N LEU A 43 0.21 2.93 -6.45
CA LEU A 43 1.25 3.32 -7.41
C LEU A 43 0.68 3.57 -8.81
N PHE A 44 -0.14 2.65 -9.31
CA PHE A 44 -0.78 2.78 -10.62
C PHE A 44 -1.63 4.05 -10.71
N PHE A 45 -2.47 4.33 -9.71
CA PHE A 45 -3.31 5.53 -9.70
C PHE A 45 -2.49 6.82 -9.58
N ALA A 46 -1.43 6.83 -8.77
CA ALA A 46 -0.53 7.98 -8.69
C ALA A 46 0.14 8.27 -10.05
N LEU A 47 0.51 7.22 -10.80
CA LEU A 47 1.05 7.34 -12.15
C LEU A 47 0.00 7.91 -13.13
N VAL A 48 -1.21 7.34 -13.16
CA VAL A 48 -2.31 7.82 -14.01
C VAL A 48 -2.67 9.28 -13.71
N ALA A 49 -2.60 9.69 -12.44
CA ALA A 49 -2.86 11.06 -12.00
C ALA A 49 -1.66 12.02 -12.20
N ASN A 50 -0.52 11.53 -12.72
CA ASN A 50 0.72 12.27 -12.87
C ASN A 50 1.22 12.93 -11.55
N GLN A 51 1.07 12.23 -10.42
CA GLN A 51 1.51 12.69 -9.10
C GLN A 51 2.82 12.03 -8.68
N THR A 52 3.93 12.50 -9.23
CA THR A 52 5.27 11.93 -9.03
C THR A 52 5.70 11.89 -7.56
N GLN A 53 5.38 12.92 -6.77
CA GLN A 53 5.73 12.95 -5.34
C GLN A 53 4.95 11.92 -4.52
N THR A 54 3.67 11.74 -4.83
CA THR A 54 2.84 10.69 -4.20
C THR A 54 3.35 9.31 -4.57
N PHE A 55 3.64 9.09 -5.86
CA PHE A 55 4.22 7.85 -6.36
C PHE A 55 5.53 7.50 -5.63
N ALA A 56 6.47 8.44 -5.56
CA ALA A 56 7.76 8.24 -4.91
C ALA A 56 7.61 7.86 -3.43
N ARG A 57 6.66 8.48 -2.73
CA ARG A 57 6.39 8.18 -1.32
C ARG A 57 5.85 6.77 -1.11
N ILE A 58 4.86 6.37 -1.91
CA ILE A 58 4.29 5.01 -1.86
C ILE A 58 5.36 3.97 -2.19
N LEU A 59 6.18 4.23 -3.23
CA LEU A 59 7.26 3.35 -3.64
C LEU A 59 8.31 3.19 -2.53
N GLN A 60 8.76 4.30 -1.94
CA GLN A 60 9.73 4.28 -0.84
C GLN A 60 9.20 3.51 0.36
N TRP A 61 7.93 3.73 0.74
CA TRP A 61 7.32 2.96 1.82
C TRP A 61 7.28 1.47 1.49
N THR A 62 6.87 1.12 0.27
CA THR A 62 6.76 -0.27 -0.19
C THR A 62 8.11 -0.97 -0.17
N GLN A 63 9.14 -0.32 -0.70
CA GLN A 63 10.50 -0.85 -0.70
C GLN A 63 11.04 -1.08 0.71
N ASN A 64 10.95 -0.07 1.57
CA ASN A 64 11.52 -0.13 2.91
C ASN A 64 10.80 -1.13 3.82
N ASN A 65 9.49 -1.24 3.70
CA ASN A 65 8.69 -2.06 4.62
C ASN A 65 8.43 -3.45 4.02
N MET A 66 7.88 -3.53 2.81
CA MET A 66 7.43 -4.80 2.26
C MET A 66 8.54 -5.59 1.53
N ALA A 67 9.63 -4.95 1.13
CA ALA A 67 10.70 -5.58 0.35
C ALA A 67 12.09 -5.47 1.00
N GLN A 68 12.15 -5.33 2.33
CA GLN A 68 13.41 -5.29 3.09
C GLN A 68 14.42 -4.26 2.57
N GLY A 69 13.93 -3.12 2.07
CA GLY A 69 14.75 -2.04 1.54
C GLY A 69 15.16 -2.19 0.07
N ASP A 70 14.81 -3.29 -0.61
CA ASP A 70 15.19 -3.50 -2.00
C ASP A 70 14.18 -4.36 -2.79
N LEU A 71 13.34 -3.69 -3.59
CA LEU A 71 12.37 -4.34 -4.49
C LEU A 71 13.01 -5.06 -5.68
N ALA A 72 14.26 -4.75 -6.04
CA ALA A 72 14.97 -5.45 -7.10
C ALA A 72 15.55 -6.79 -6.61
N ARG A 73 15.75 -6.95 -5.30
CA ARG A 73 16.31 -8.16 -4.69
C ARG A 73 15.29 -9.01 -3.92
N HIS A 74 14.17 -8.42 -3.49
CA HIS A 74 13.17 -9.10 -2.68
C HIS A 74 11.76 -8.91 -3.22
N LEU A 75 10.97 -9.98 -3.19
CA LEU A 75 9.54 -9.89 -3.40
C LEU A 75 8.87 -9.13 -2.26
N SER A 76 7.90 -8.30 -2.62
CA SER A 76 7.06 -7.59 -1.66
C SER A 76 6.26 -8.59 -0.81
N ALA A 77 6.32 -8.45 0.51
CA ALA A 77 5.51 -9.23 1.44
C ALA A 77 4.03 -8.91 1.22
N TRP A 78 3.20 -9.97 1.16
CA TRP A 78 1.78 -9.82 0.83
C TRP A 78 0.99 -8.98 1.85
N LEU A 79 1.20 -9.18 3.16
CA LEU A 79 0.34 -8.62 4.21
C LEU A 79 1.16 -7.90 5.29
N TRP A 80 0.72 -6.69 5.63
CA TRP A 80 1.33 -5.82 6.63
C TRP A 80 0.27 -5.25 7.58
N GLY A 81 0.59 -5.11 8.86
CA GLY A 81 -0.37 -4.62 9.86
C GLY A 81 0.19 -4.64 11.27
N ARG A 82 -0.66 -4.34 12.25
CA ARG A 82 -0.28 -4.43 13.67
C ARG A 82 -0.16 -5.90 14.07
N ASN A 83 0.99 -6.30 14.61
CA ASN A 83 1.17 -7.61 15.24
C ASN A 83 0.55 -7.64 16.65
N ALA A 84 0.70 -8.77 17.36
CA ALA A 84 0.18 -8.95 18.72
C ALA A 84 0.74 -7.92 19.72
N GLN A 85 1.91 -7.36 19.44
CA GLN A 85 2.56 -6.32 20.22
C GLN A 85 2.14 -4.90 19.81
N GLY A 86 1.21 -4.75 18.86
CA GLY A 86 0.72 -3.47 18.35
C GLY A 86 1.66 -2.76 17.36
N ILE A 87 2.77 -3.42 16.97
CA ILE A 87 3.80 -2.88 16.08
C ILE A 87 3.45 -3.18 14.62
N ILE A 88 3.61 -2.19 13.75
CA ILE A 88 3.41 -2.33 12.30
C ILE A 88 4.54 -3.18 11.72
N SER A 89 4.19 -4.38 11.24
CA SER A 89 5.14 -5.36 10.74
C SER A 89 4.49 -6.30 9.72
N ARG A 90 5.31 -7.18 9.11
CA ARG A 90 4.83 -8.29 8.29
C ARG A 90 3.92 -9.17 9.14
N LEU A 91 2.71 -9.41 8.65
CA LEU A 91 1.83 -10.40 9.27
C LEU A 91 2.10 -11.78 8.66
N ALA A 92 2.02 -12.82 9.48
CA ALA A 92 2.07 -14.19 9.00
C ALA A 92 0.91 -14.45 8.03
N HIS A 93 1.19 -15.19 6.96
CA HIS A 93 0.20 -15.54 5.95
C HIS A 93 -0.59 -16.76 6.44
N PRO A 94 -1.93 -16.73 6.56
CA PRO A 94 -2.69 -17.88 7.06
C PRO A 94 -2.74 -19.09 6.10
N ILE A 95 -2.28 -18.96 4.84
CA ILE A 95 -2.51 -19.98 3.79
C ILE A 95 -1.26 -20.82 3.42
N LEU A 96 -0.06 -20.54 3.95
CA LEU A 96 1.15 -21.34 3.62
C LEU A 96 2.03 -21.65 4.84
N VAL A 97 1.41 -22.18 5.90
CA VAL A 97 2.12 -22.90 6.96
C VAL A 97 1.27 -24.10 7.42
N ALA A 98 1.11 -25.08 6.55
CA ALA A 98 0.83 -26.45 6.99
C ALA A 98 2.17 -27.20 6.94
N PRO A 99 2.78 -27.55 8.08
CA PRO A 99 3.89 -28.50 8.06
C PRO A 99 3.35 -29.87 7.62
N LEU A 100 4.05 -30.50 6.67
CA LEU A 100 4.12 -31.96 6.65
C LEU A 100 5.20 -32.38 7.65
#